data_AF-A0A359KP05-F1
#
_entry.id   AF-A0A359KP05-F1
#
_cell.length_a   1.000
_cell.length_b   1.000
_cell.length_c   1.000
_cell.angle_alpha   90.00
_cell.angle_beta   90.00
_cell.angle_gamma   90.00
#
_symmetry.space_group_name_H-M   'P 1'
#
loop_
_entity.id
_entity.type
_entity.pdbx_description
1 polymer ?
#
loop_
_entity_poly.entity_id
_entity_poly.type
_entity_poly.pdbx_seq_one_letter_code
_entity_poly.pdbx_strand_id
1 'polypeptide(L)'
;MRKMRQILFLIGPLCITVAFVIACGAPEERLQSGGGEVRATATTQGSPTAEVADGGALATDSAPIAGSEAIHPTLAAKPGKPTFTEDDVRAWVADNPPAAWDSTTPPPVVERVEFLPAREVAAKVNHPVYAPDDAILCLATLSGTWAPELPPGVKPSGSPIPNTVIYLIFDGTTGNLLGMTSGVDSSK
;
A
#
# COMPACT_ATOMS: atom_id res chain seq x y z
N MET A 1 32.71 -33.49 -21.82
CA MET A 1 31.87 -32.94 -22.91
C MET A 1 30.47 -32.68 -22.36
N ARG A 2 30.16 -31.44 -21.95
CA ARG A 2 28.80 -31.03 -21.55
C ARG A 2 28.44 -29.81 -22.38
N LYS A 3 27.34 -29.92 -23.14
CA LYS A 3 26.84 -28.92 -24.09
C LYS A 3 26.37 -27.68 -23.34
N MET A 4 27.05 -26.57 -23.61
CA MET A 4 26.71 -25.20 -23.23
C MET A 4 25.52 -24.76 -24.11
N ARG A 5 24.38 -24.42 -23.51
CA ARG A 5 23.26 -23.76 -24.22
C ARG A 5 23.36 -22.27 -23.94
N GLN A 6 23.82 -21.52 -24.94
CA GLN A 6 23.66 -20.08 -25.03
C GLN A 6 22.17 -19.77 -25.22
N ILE A 7 21.61 -18.93 -24.36
CA ILE A 7 20.35 -18.24 -24.62
C ILE A 7 20.70 -16.77 -24.79
N LEU A 8 20.55 -16.34 -26.04
CA LEU A 8 20.73 -14.99 -26.55
C LEU A 8 19.45 -14.21 -26.25
N PHE A 9 19.48 -13.23 -25.34
CA PHE A 9 18.41 -12.24 -25.22
C PHE A 9 18.84 -10.95 -25.92
N LEU A 10 18.28 -10.75 -27.11
CA LEU A 10 18.25 -9.51 -27.86
C LEU A 10 16.92 -8.81 -27.55
N ILE A 11 16.89 -7.83 -26.66
CA ILE A 11 15.86 -6.77 -26.66
C ILE A 11 16.55 -5.45 -26.26
N GLY A 12 16.37 -4.44 -27.11
CA GLY A 12 17.11 -3.19 -27.15
C GLY A 12 16.76 -2.14 -26.09
N PRO A 13 17.23 -0.90 -26.29
CA PRO A 13 17.43 0.07 -25.22
C PRO A 13 16.13 0.82 -24.91
N LEU A 14 15.59 0.63 -23.71
CA LEU A 14 14.56 1.53 -23.20
C LEU A 14 15.24 2.62 -22.37
N CYS A 15 15.30 3.81 -22.96
CA CYS A 15 15.64 5.05 -22.27
C CYS A 15 14.68 5.23 -21.09
N ILE A 16 15.18 5.11 -19.85
CA ILE A 16 14.47 5.57 -18.66
C ILE A 16 15.11 6.89 -18.24
N THR A 17 14.45 7.97 -18.64
CA THR A 17 14.74 9.33 -18.21
C THR A 17 14.44 9.43 -16.71
N VAL A 18 15.46 9.66 -15.88
CA VAL A 18 15.29 9.99 -14.46
C VAL A 18 14.85 11.46 -14.37
N ALA A 19 13.58 11.69 -14.03
CA ALA A 19 13.08 13.02 -13.71
C ALA A 19 13.32 13.32 -12.23
N PHE A 20 14.26 14.24 -11.94
CA PHE A 20 14.40 14.88 -10.64
C PHE A 20 13.28 15.92 -10.49
N VAL A 21 12.39 15.75 -9.50
CA VAL A 21 11.44 16.79 -9.12
C VAL A 21 12.15 17.76 -8.18
N ILE A 22 12.45 18.96 -8.71
CA ILE A 22 12.86 20.11 -7.91
C ILE A 22 11.57 20.82 -7.47
N ALA A 23 11.30 20.83 -6.17
CA ALA A 23 10.30 21.71 -5.57
C ALA A 23 10.81 23.15 -5.62
N CYS A 24 10.04 24.05 -6.24
CA CYS A 24 10.23 25.49 -6.11
C CYS A 24 8.88 26.21 -6.22
N GLY A 25 8.47 26.80 -5.08
CA GLY A 25 7.85 28.12 -4.95
C GLY A 25 6.55 28.44 -5.70
N ALA A 26 5.48 28.65 -4.93
CA ALA A 26 4.42 29.59 -5.32
C ALA A 26 4.98 31.03 -5.31
N PRO A 27 4.42 31.96 -6.12
CA PRO A 27 3.31 32.77 -5.61
C PRO A 27 2.20 33.09 -6.63
N GLU A 28 1.12 33.64 -6.08
CA GLU A 28 -0.06 34.21 -6.71
C GLU A 28 0.21 35.09 -7.95
N GLU A 29 -0.61 34.94 -8.99
CA GLU A 29 -1.06 36.08 -9.79
C GLU A 29 -2.54 35.92 -10.20
N ARG A 30 -3.33 36.91 -9.79
CA ARG A 30 -4.66 37.23 -10.33
C ARG A 30 -4.57 37.41 -11.84
N LEU A 31 -5.49 36.79 -12.58
CA LEU A 31 -6.04 37.41 -13.79
C LEU A 31 -7.56 37.18 -13.85
N GLN A 32 -8.24 38.30 -13.68
CA GLN A 32 -9.68 38.55 -13.77
C GLN A 32 -9.97 38.93 -15.22
N SER A 33 -10.92 38.29 -15.92
CA SER A 33 -11.58 38.89 -17.10
C SER A 33 -12.81 38.11 -17.59
N GLY A 34 -13.92 38.84 -17.77
CA GLY A 34 -15.06 38.53 -18.64
C GLY A 34 -16.07 37.52 -18.06
N GLY A 35 -17.27 37.88 -17.61
CA GLY A 35 -18.19 38.88 -18.18
C GLY A 35 -19.08 38.19 -19.22
N GLY A 36 -20.22 37.66 -18.79
CA GLY A 36 -21.17 36.95 -19.64
C GLY A 36 -22.44 36.56 -18.88
N GLU A 37 -23.20 37.56 -18.50
CA GLU A 37 -24.55 37.46 -17.96
C GLU A 37 -25.52 36.93 -19.04
N VAL A 38 -26.26 35.87 -18.75
CA VAL A 38 -27.57 35.62 -19.37
C VAL A 38 -28.54 35.20 -18.27
N ARG A 39 -29.55 36.03 -18.07
CA ARG A 39 -30.63 35.87 -17.09
C ARG A 39 -31.91 35.39 -17.80
N ALA A 40 -32.71 34.68 -17.00
CA ALA A 40 -34.14 34.33 -17.14
C ALA A 40 -34.43 33.09 -18.02
N THR A 41 -35.34 32.18 -17.65
CA THR A 41 -36.62 32.38 -16.95
C THR A 41 -37.11 31.05 -16.35
N ALA A 42 -37.82 31.10 -15.22
CA ALA A 42 -38.47 29.96 -14.57
C ALA A 42 -39.73 29.50 -15.32
N THR A 43 -40.08 28.21 -15.24
CA THR A 43 -41.48 27.76 -15.19
C THR A 43 -41.61 26.45 -14.40
N THR A 44 -42.48 26.52 -13.40
CA THR A 44 -43.19 25.50 -12.62
C THR A 44 -43.59 24.22 -13.39
N GLN A 45 -43.58 23.03 -12.76
CA GLN A 45 -44.75 22.13 -12.53
C GLN A 45 -44.34 20.68 -12.23
N GLY A 46 -44.95 20.10 -11.18
CA GLY A 46 -45.27 18.67 -11.14
C GLY A 46 -44.43 17.79 -10.21
N SER A 47 -44.86 17.69 -8.95
CA SER A 47 -44.74 16.43 -8.19
C SER A 47 -45.47 15.32 -8.94
N PRO A 48 -44.88 14.13 -9.02
CA PRO A 48 -45.59 12.97 -8.50
C PRO A 48 -44.72 12.20 -7.51
N THR A 49 -45.35 11.86 -6.39
CA THR A 49 -44.92 10.80 -5.47
C THR A 49 -44.68 9.52 -6.26
N ALA A 50 -43.45 8.99 -6.17
CA ALA A 50 -43.17 7.57 -6.39
C ALA A 50 -42.50 7.05 -5.13
N GLU A 51 -43.31 6.43 -4.28
CA GLU A 51 -42.86 5.52 -3.24
C GLU A 51 -42.24 4.30 -3.95
N VAL A 52 -40.93 4.19 -3.91
CA VAL A 52 -40.23 2.94 -4.22
C VAL A 52 -39.78 2.38 -2.88
N ALA A 53 -40.63 1.53 -2.32
CA ALA A 53 -40.19 0.53 -1.38
C ALA A 53 -39.22 -0.44 -2.08
N ASP A 54 -38.45 -1.12 -1.24
CA ASP A 54 -37.68 -2.33 -1.52
C ASP A 54 -36.18 -2.15 -1.82
N GLY A 55 -35.41 -2.27 -0.74
CA GLY A 55 -34.65 -3.51 -0.57
C GLY A 55 -33.61 -3.80 -1.65
N GLY A 56 -32.49 -3.09 -1.58
CA GLY A 56 -31.34 -3.44 -2.39
C GLY A 56 -30.12 -2.70 -1.89
N ALA A 57 -29.59 -3.09 -0.74
CA ALA A 57 -28.19 -2.82 -0.45
C ALA A 57 -27.42 -3.42 -1.62
N LEU A 58 -26.95 -2.57 -2.53
CA LEU A 58 -25.97 -2.94 -3.53
C LEU A 58 -24.83 -3.54 -2.71
N ALA A 59 -24.72 -4.88 -2.75
CA ALA A 59 -23.49 -5.53 -2.39
C ALA A 59 -22.48 -4.95 -3.36
N THR A 60 -21.72 -3.96 -2.89
CA THR A 60 -20.53 -3.48 -3.58
C THR A 60 -19.68 -4.73 -3.72
N ASP A 61 -19.70 -5.33 -4.91
CA ASP A 61 -18.87 -6.47 -5.27
C ASP A 61 -17.45 -5.92 -5.34
N SER A 62 -16.84 -5.75 -4.16
CA SER A 62 -15.47 -5.32 -4.00
C SER A 62 -14.63 -6.41 -4.64
N ALA A 63 -14.06 -6.09 -5.80
CA ALA A 63 -13.12 -6.97 -6.48
C ALA A 63 -12.11 -7.50 -5.45
N PRO A 64 -11.79 -8.80 -5.47
CA PRO A 64 -10.90 -9.39 -4.49
C PRO A 64 -9.56 -8.65 -4.52
N ILE A 65 -9.12 -8.18 -3.36
CA ILE A 65 -7.83 -7.50 -3.22
C ILE A 65 -6.75 -8.52 -3.54
N ALA A 66 -5.93 -8.23 -4.55
CA ALA A 66 -4.84 -9.12 -4.96
C ALA A 66 -3.77 -9.18 -3.86
N GLY A 67 -3.46 -10.38 -3.37
CA GLY A 67 -2.43 -10.64 -2.37
C GLY A 67 -2.04 -12.11 -2.35
N SER A 68 -0.97 -12.44 -1.64
CA SER A 68 -0.55 -13.83 -1.40
C SER A 68 -1.06 -14.32 -0.05
N GLU A 69 -1.48 -15.58 0.02
CA GLU A 69 -1.84 -16.22 1.29
C GLU A 69 -0.68 -16.12 2.29
N ALA A 70 -0.98 -15.69 3.53
CA ALA A 70 0.03 -15.45 4.55
C ALA A 70 -0.47 -15.86 5.94
N ILE A 71 -1.38 -15.09 6.52
CA ILE A 71 -1.94 -15.37 7.85
C ILE A 71 -3.29 -16.07 7.68
N HIS A 72 -3.47 -17.19 8.38
CA HIS A 72 -4.77 -17.84 8.43
C HIS A 72 -5.65 -17.18 9.51
N PRO A 73 -6.85 -16.69 9.17
CA PRO A 73 -7.77 -16.10 10.13
C PRO A 73 -8.07 -17.01 11.33
N THR A 74 -7.94 -16.48 12.53
CA THR A 74 -8.20 -17.18 13.80
C THR A 74 -9.49 -16.71 14.49
N LEU A 75 -10.00 -15.54 14.08
CA LEU A 75 -11.20 -14.91 14.61
C LEU A 75 -12.38 -15.05 13.65
N ALA A 76 -13.59 -15.10 14.21
CA ALA A 76 -14.81 -15.12 13.41
C ALA A 76 -14.97 -13.83 12.60
N ALA A 77 -15.28 -13.96 11.31
CA ALA A 77 -15.51 -12.84 10.40
C ALA A 77 -16.67 -11.96 10.89
N LYS A 78 -16.40 -10.65 11.03
CA LYS A 78 -17.40 -9.62 11.35
C LYS A 78 -17.14 -8.38 10.48
N PRO A 79 -18.18 -7.72 9.94
CA PRO A 79 -17.99 -6.54 9.11
C PRO A 79 -17.16 -5.45 9.81
N GLY A 80 -16.16 -4.93 9.11
CA GLY A 80 -15.29 -3.86 9.61
C GLY A 80 -14.42 -4.26 10.81
N LYS A 81 -14.20 -5.56 11.05
CA LYS A 81 -13.32 -6.08 12.11
C LYS A 81 -12.25 -7.00 11.52
N PRO A 82 -11.03 -6.99 12.10
CA PRO A 82 -10.01 -7.91 11.67
C PRO A 82 -10.36 -9.36 12.04
N THR A 83 -9.83 -10.30 11.28
CA THR A 83 -10.08 -11.74 11.44
C THR A 83 -8.88 -12.50 12.02
N PHE A 84 -7.82 -11.78 12.38
CA PHE A 84 -6.63 -12.29 13.07
C PHE A 84 -6.11 -11.24 14.06
N THR A 85 -5.17 -11.65 14.90
CA THR A 85 -4.63 -10.86 16.01
C THR A 85 -3.20 -10.39 15.75
N GLU A 86 -2.69 -9.51 16.61
CA GLU A 86 -1.27 -9.11 16.57
C GLU A 86 -0.34 -10.30 16.82
N ASP A 87 -0.75 -11.25 17.66
CA ASP A 87 0.04 -12.45 17.95
C ASP A 87 0.18 -13.34 16.71
N ASP A 88 -0.87 -13.44 15.89
CA ASP A 88 -0.84 -14.16 14.62
C ASP A 88 0.16 -13.52 13.65
N VAL A 89 0.22 -12.18 13.61
CA VAL A 89 1.20 -11.43 12.80
C VAL A 89 2.62 -11.70 13.29
N ARG A 90 2.84 -11.64 14.61
CA ARG A 90 4.16 -11.91 15.21
C ARG A 90 4.64 -13.32 14.91
N ALA A 91 3.75 -14.31 15.05
CA ALA A 91 4.05 -15.70 14.72
C ALA A 91 4.41 -15.85 13.23
N TRP A 92 3.61 -15.27 12.33
CA TRP A 92 3.88 -15.34 10.90
C TRP A 92 5.23 -14.71 10.52
N VAL A 93 5.56 -13.53 11.07
CA VAL A 93 6.84 -12.85 10.82
C VAL A 93 8.03 -13.65 11.34
N ALA A 94 7.89 -14.33 12.48
CA ALA A 94 8.93 -15.19 13.01
C ALA A 94 9.25 -16.37 12.07
N ASP A 95 8.21 -16.94 11.45
CA ASP A 95 8.35 -18.06 10.51
C ASP A 95 8.72 -17.60 9.09
N ASN A 96 8.37 -16.36 8.72
CA ASN A 96 8.53 -15.78 7.38
C ASN A 96 9.20 -14.40 7.44
N PRO A 97 10.47 -14.31 7.88
CA PRO A 97 11.15 -13.02 7.95
C PRO A 97 11.28 -12.39 6.54
N PRO A 98 11.19 -11.05 6.42
CA PRO A 98 11.34 -10.37 5.13
C PRO A 98 12.65 -10.73 4.44
N ALA A 99 12.62 -10.94 3.12
CA ALA A 99 13.81 -11.29 2.34
C ALA A 99 14.94 -10.23 2.40
N ALA A 100 14.61 -9.00 2.76
CA ALA A 100 15.58 -7.91 2.95
C ALA A 100 16.28 -7.93 4.32
N TRP A 101 15.93 -8.85 5.23
CA TRP A 101 16.58 -9.00 6.53
C TRP A 101 17.97 -9.62 6.40
N ASP A 102 18.95 -9.07 7.13
CA ASP A 102 20.27 -9.65 7.27
C ASP A 102 20.23 -10.84 8.24
N SER A 103 20.23 -12.05 7.68
CA SER A 103 20.18 -13.32 8.43
C SER A 103 21.40 -13.58 9.33
N THR A 104 22.45 -12.76 9.25
CA THR A 104 23.60 -12.83 10.17
C THR A 104 23.38 -12.03 11.46
N THR A 105 22.30 -11.26 11.54
CA THR A 105 21.91 -10.44 12.70
C THR A 105 20.74 -11.08 13.45
N PRO A 106 20.36 -10.59 14.65
CA PRO A 106 19.14 -11.06 15.29
C PRO A 106 17.90 -10.89 14.39
N PRO A 107 16.88 -11.77 14.53
CA PRO A 107 15.62 -11.65 13.79
C PRO A 107 14.97 -10.28 13.93
N PRO A 108 14.23 -9.83 12.90
CA PRO A 108 13.52 -8.57 12.95
C PRO A 108 12.44 -8.61 14.05
N VAL A 109 12.23 -7.47 14.70
CA VAL A 109 11.25 -7.32 15.78
C VAL A 109 10.01 -6.64 15.22
N VAL A 110 8.84 -7.22 15.46
CA VAL A 110 7.56 -6.54 15.22
C VAL A 110 7.36 -5.50 16.32
N GLU A 111 7.61 -4.24 15.99
CA GLU A 111 7.49 -3.12 16.93
C GLU A 111 6.04 -2.77 17.20
N ARG A 112 5.23 -2.77 16.13
CA ARG A 112 3.84 -2.33 16.18
C ARG A 112 3.00 -3.04 15.14
N VAL A 113 1.75 -3.35 15.50
CA VAL A 113 0.72 -3.85 14.60
C VAL A 113 -0.49 -2.93 14.73
N GLU A 114 -1.02 -2.45 13.61
CA GLU A 114 -2.17 -1.55 13.59
C GLU A 114 -3.20 -2.05 12.58
N PHE A 115 -4.47 -2.14 12.99
CA PHE A 115 -5.58 -2.42 12.09
C PHE A 115 -6.30 -1.13 11.75
N LEU A 116 -6.17 -0.68 10.50
CA LEU A 116 -6.60 0.64 10.05
C LEU A 116 -7.31 0.56 8.69
N PRO A 117 -8.18 1.53 8.35
CA PRO A 117 -8.67 1.69 6.98
C PRO A 117 -7.53 1.88 5.98
N ALA A 118 -7.68 1.36 4.76
CA ALA A 118 -6.63 1.39 3.73
C ALA A 118 -6.12 2.80 3.44
N ARG A 119 -7.01 3.81 3.42
CA ARG A 119 -6.63 5.22 3.23
C ARG A 119 -5.65 5.72 4.30
N GLU A 120 -5.79 5.26 5.54
CA GLU A 120 -4.93 5.66 6.65
C GLU A 120 -3.59 4.94 6.58
N VAL A 121 -3.59 3.66 6.15
CA VAL A 121 -2.35 2.93 5.86
C VAL A 121 -1.59 3.63 4.73
N ALA A 122 -2.25 3.98 3.62
CA ALA A 122 -1.63 4.67 2.49
C ALA A 122 -0.97 5.99 2.90
N ALA A 123 -1.65 6.78 3.73
CA ALA A 123 -1.11 8.01 4.29
C ALA A 123 0.11 7.75 5.19
N LYS A 124 0.05 6.74 6.06
CA LYS A 124 1.15 6.38 6.98
C LYS A 124 2.41 5.91 6.26
N VAL A 125 2.26 5.07 5.24
CA VAL A 125 3.42 4.51 4.51
C VAL A 125 3.84 5.37 3.31
N ASN A 126 3.13 6.48 3.04
CA ASN A 126 3.34 7.36 1.89
C ASN A 126 3.44 6.60 0.56
N HIS A 127 2.61 5.56 0.40
CA HIS A 127 2.58 4.69 -0.78
C HIS A 127 1.14 4.25 -1.05
N PRO A 128 0.69 4.21 -2.32
CA PRO A 128 -0.61 3.64 -2.66
C PRO A 128 -0.75 2.21 -2.16
N VAL A 129 -1.87 1.93 -1.51
CA VAL A 129 -2.26 0.58 -1.08
C VAL A 129 -3.48 0.26 -1.92
N TYR A 130 -3.34 -0.64 -2.90
CA TYR A 130 -4.35 -0.89 -3.95
C TYR A 130 -5.57 -1.66 -3.41
N ALA A 131 -6.24 -1.10 -2.40
CA ALA A 131 -7.41 -1.61 -1.72
C ALA A 131 -8.46 -0.49 -1.59
N PRO A 132 -9.77 -0.81 -1.44
CA PRO A 132 -10.80 0.19 -1.15
C PRO A 132 -10.46 0.99 0.12
N ASP A 133 -10.73 2.30 0.11
CA ASP A 133 -10.32 3.24 1.17
C ASP A 133 -10.80 2.86 2.59
N ASP A 134 -11.93 2.16 2.68
CA ASP A 134 -12.56 1.70 3.92
C ASP A 134 -12.23 0.24 4.27
N ALA A 135 -11.52 -0.49 3.41
CA ALA A 135 -11.06 -1.84 3.70
C ALA A 135 -10.14 -1.83 4.92
N ILE A 136 -10.38 -2.75 5.87
CA ILE A 136 -9.54 -2.92 7.05
C ILE A 136 -8.26 -3.64 6.63
N LEU A 137 -7.13 -2.97 6.79
CA LEU A 137 -5.80 -3.51 6.57
C LEU A 137 -5.06 -3.65 7.91
N CYS A 138 -4.13 -4.60 7.95
CA CYS A 138 -3.16 -4.73 9.02
C CYS A 138 -1.81 -4.19 8.56
N LEU A 139 -1.29 -3.18 9.25
CA LEU A 139 0.05 -2.62 9.05
C LEU A 139 0.97 -3.11 10.17
N ALA A 140 1.92 -3.98 9.84
CA ALA A 140 2.97 -4.41 10.76
C ALA A 140 4.24 -3.59 10.51
N THR A 141 4.75 -2.92 11.54
CA THR A 141 6.02 -2.18 11.51
C THR A 141 7.11 -3.01 12.14
N LEU A 142 8.14 -3.32 11.35
CA LEU A 142 9.26 -4.17 11.76
C LEU A 142 10.53 -3.32 11.88
N SER A 143 11.29 -3.54 12.94
CA SER A 143 12.67 -3.06 13.08
C SER A 143 13.65 -4.21 12.89
N GLY A 144 14.86 -3.90 12.46
CA GLY A 144 15.88 -4.91 12.22
C GLY A 144 17.08 -4.35 11.45
N THR A 145 18.01 -5.24 11.13
CA THR A 145 19.09 -4.93 10.20
C THR A 145 18.68 -5.38 8.81
N TRP A 146 18.72 -4.47 7.85
CA TRP A 146 18.28 -4.70 6.49
C TRP A 146 19.48 -4.74 5.54
N ALA A 147 19.60 -5.82 4.81
CA ALA A 147 20.62 -6.01 3.79
C ALA A 147 19.91 -6.55 2.53
N PRO A 148 19.59 -5.68 1.54
CA PRO A 148 18.96 -6.15 0.32
C PRO A 148 19.91 -7.10 -0.41
N GLU A 149 19.35 -8.15 -1.02
CA GLU A 149 20.13 -9.03 -1.88
C GLU A 149 20.56 -8.25 -3.13
N LEU A 150 21.87 -8.13 -3.33
CA LEU A 150 22.46 -7.40 -4.44
C LEU A 150 23.06 -8.38 -5.45
N PRO A 151 22.98 -8.10 -6.76
CA PRO A 151 23.65 -8.90 -7.77
C PRO A 151 25.16 -9.02 -7.49
N PRO A 152 25.81 -10.12 -7.92
CA PRO A 152 27.24 -10.29 -7.75
C PRO A 152 28.04 -9.10 -8.29
N GLY A 153 28.95 -8.58 -7.47
CA GLY A 153 29.81 -7.43 -7.82
C GLY A 153 29.17 -6.06 -7.61
N VAL A 154 27.88 -5.99 -7.27
CA VAL A 154 27.24 -4.73 -6.85
C VAL A 154 27.52 -4.51 -5.37
N LYS A 155 28.08 -3.35 -5.05
CA LYS A 155 28.24 -2.89 -3.67
C LYS A 155 27.15 -1.87 -3.36
N PRO A 156 26.52 -1.92 -2.18
CA PRO A 156 25.65 -0.84 -1.76
C PRO A 156 26.47 0.46 -1.70
N SER A 157 25.85 1.57 -2.13
CA SER A 157 26.43 2.90 -2.00
C SER A 157 25.69 3.64 -0.90
N GLY A 158 26.43 4.39 -0.07
CA GLY A 158 25.90 5.11 1.08
C GLY A 158 25.84 4.28 2.36
N SER A 159 25.51 4.96 3.46
CA SER A 159 25.24 4.32 4.75
C SER A 159 23.76 3.92 4.81
N PRO A 160 23.40 2.84 5.55
CA PRO A 160 22.01 2.55 5.84
C PRO A 160 21.34 3.78 6.45
N ILE A 161 20.13 4.10 6.00
CA ILE A 161 19.36 5.19 6.59
C ILE A 161 19.04 4.79 8.04
N PRO A 162 19.41 5.59 9.05
CA PRO A 162 19.08 5.29 10.44
C PRO A 162 17.57 5.14 10.62
N ASN A 163 17.15 4.29 11.56
CA ASN A 163 15.74 4.05 11.88
C ASN A 163 14.88 3.58 10.68
N THR A 164 15.51 2.91 9.70
CA THR A 164 14.78 2.24 8.63
C THR A 164 13.91 1.12 9.20
N VAL A 165 12.63 1.14 8.85
CA VAL A 165 11.66 0.09 9.19
C VAL A 165 11.10 -0.55 7.92
N ILE A 166 10.67 -1.80 8.04
CA ILE A 166 9.88 -2.48 7.02
C ILE A 166 8.42 -2.47 7.44
N TYR A 167 7.55 -2.14 6.50
CA TYR A 167 6.10 -2.24 6.63
C TYR A 167 5.61 -3.45 5.86
N LEU A 168 4.95 -4.37 6.55
CA LEU A 168 4.17 -5.44 5.94
C LEU A 168 2.69 -5.07 5.99
N ILE A 169 2.02 -5.20 4.85
CA ILE A 169 0.63 -4.79 4.69
C ILE A 169 -0.19 -6.02 4.35
N PHE A 170 -1.08 -6.39 5.26
CA PHE A 170 -2.01 -7.51 5.07
C PHE A 170 -3.44 -7.00 4.93
N ASP A 171 -4.25 -7.72 4.18
CA ASP A 171 -5.70 -7.60 4.25
C ASP A 171 -6.16 -8.09 5.63
N GLY A 172 -6.79 -7.20 6.41
CA GLY A 172 -7.23 -7.48 7.77
C GLY A 172 -8.36 -8.51 7.87
N THR A 173 -9.02 -8.84 6.76
CA THR A 173 -10.15 -9.78 6.70
C THR A 173 -9.73 -11.15 6.19
N THR A 174 -8.85 -11.21 5.19
CA THR A 174 -8.40 -12.47 4.60
C THR A 174 -7.08 -12.98 5.16
N GLY A 175 -6.26 -12.09 5.74
CA GLY A 175 -4.90 -12.40 6.17
C GLY A 175 -3.89 -12.48 5.02
N ASN A 176 -4.29 -12.16 3.78
CA ASN A 176 -3.38 -12.13 2.63
C ASN A 176 -2.38 -10.98 2.76
N LEU A 177 -1.10 -11.25 2.46
CA LEU A 177 -0.08 -10.23 2.30
C LEU A 177 -0.28 -9.50 0.97
N LEU A 178 -0.55 -8.20 1.05
CA LEU A 178 -0.79 -7.33 -0.09
C LEU A 178 0.51 -6.73 -0.62
N GLY A 179 1.50 -6.53 0.26
CA GLY A 179 2.78 -6.00 -0.14
C GLY A 179 3.69 -5.66 1.03
N MET A 180 4.88 -5.22 0.65
CA MET A 180 5.94 -4.78 1.55
C MET A 180 6.50 -3.45 1.05
N THR A 181 6.75 -2.52 1.96
CA THR A 181 7.45 -1.28 1.68
C THR A 181 8.39 -0.93 2.83
N SER A 182 9.23 0.09 2.67
CA SER A 182 10.13 0.58 3.71
C SER A 182 9.93 2.07 3.96
N GLY A 183 10.33 2.52 5.14
CA GLY A 183 10.35 3.94 5.47
C GLY A 183 11.27 4.22 6.65
N VAL A 184 11.22 5.43 7.15
CA VAL A 184 11.97 5.85 8.34
C VAL A 184 10.96 6.13 9.44
N ASP A 185 11.08 5.42 10.57
CA ASP A 185 10.25 5.74 11.73
C ASP A 185 10.82 6.99 12.42
N SER A 186 10.07 8.09 12.33
CA SER A 186 10.44 9.38 12.95
C SER A 186 10.11 9.44 14.44
N SER A 187 9.50 8.38 14.99
CA SER A 187 9.07 8.32 16.38
C SER A 187 10.19 7.92 17.35
N LYS A 188 11.39 7.62 16.85
CA LYS A 188 12.58 7.21 17.62
C LYS A 188 13.71 8.23 17.52
#